data_AF-A0A845ZT12-F1
#
_entry.id   AF-A0A845ZT12-F1
#
_cell.length_a   1.000
_cell.length_b   1.000
_cell.length_c   1.000
_cell.angle_alpha   90.00
_cell.angle_beta   90.00
_cell.angle_gamma   90.00
#
_symmetry.space_group_name_H-M   'P 1'
#
loop_
_entity.id
_entity.type
_entity.pdbx_description
1 polymer ?
#
loop_
_entity_poly.entity_id
_entity_poly.type
_entity_poly.pdbx_seq_one_letter_code
_entity_poly.pdbx_strand_id
1 'polypeptide(L)'
;LLSKFKDCHYHTDDEVRYIVAGVGVFGFVRPDGSQMELTVQPEEYINVPANTEHWFYLTPSRRVKAVRYFITTEGWVPEYTGTEIRMKPVVAV
;
A
#
# COMPACT_ATOMS: atom_id res chain seq x y z
N LEU A 1 -9.85 -10.48 0.77
CA LEU A 1 -9.22 -9.31 1.43
C LEU A 1 -8.09 -8.75 0.57
N LEU A 2 -7.03 -9.51 0.25
CA LEU A 2 -5.90 -9.04 -0.58
C LEU A 2 -6.27 -8.57 -2.00
N SER A 3 -7.35 -9.11 -2.57
CA SER A 3 -7.83 -8.72 -3.90
C SER A 3 -8.13 -7.23 -4.03
N LYS A 4 -8.49 -6.53 -2.94
CA LYS A 4 -8.79 -5.10 -2.97
C LYS A 4 -7.55 -4.21 -3.08
N PHE A 5 -6.38 -4.73 -2.72
CA PHE A 5 -5.14 -3.95 -2.55
C PHE A 5 -4.14 -4.12 -3.70
N LYS A 6 -4.24 -5.22 -4.45
CA LYS A 6 -3.25 -5.62 -5.45
C LYS A 6 -3.29 -4.77 -6.73
N ASP A 7 -4.44 -4.18 -7.04
CA ASP A 7 -4.63 -3.40 -8.26
C ASP A 7 -4.37 -1.93 -7.92
N CYS A 8 -3.81 -1.16 -8.86
CA CYS A 8 -3.46 0.24 -8.60
C CYS A 8 -4.71 1.09 -8.33
N HIS A 9 -4.67 1.86 -7.25
CA HIS A 9 -5.78 2.68 -6.77
C HIS A 9 -5.29 3.91 -6.01
N TYR A 10 -6.20 4.83 -5.72
CA TYR A 10 -6.02 5.88 -4.74
C TYR A 10 -7.20 5.93 -3.76
N HIS A 11 -7.03 6.76 -2.72
CA HIS A 11 -8.05 7.11 -1.74
C HIS A 11 -8.16 8.63 -1.65
N THR A 12 -9.35 9.15 -1.37
CA THR A 12 -9.57 10.61 -1.17
C THR A 12 -9.15 11.09 0.23
N ASP A 13 -8.83 10.15 1.13
CA ASP A 13 -8.28 10.36 2.46
C ASP A 13 -6.90 9.70 2.58
N ASP A 14 -6.09 10.15 3.54
CA ASP A 14 -4.79 9.57 3.85
C ASP A 14 -4.88 8.09 4.27
N GLU A 15 -4.07 7.23 3.66
CA GLU A 15 -3.88 5.82 4.05
C GLU A 15 -2.72 5.70 5.06
N VAL A 16 -3.08 5.64 6.35
CA VAL A 16 -2.16 5.52 7.48
C VAL A 16 -2.06 4.12 8.10
N ARG A 17 -0.84 3.58 8.18
CA ARG A 17 -0.55 2.26 8.78
C ARG A 17 0.61 2.33 9.77
N TYR A 18 0.46 1.64 10.89
CA TYR A 18 1.58 1.28 11.77
C TYR A 18 1.73 -0.24 11.80
N ILE A 19 2.92 -0.75 11.46
CA ILE A 19 3.16 -2.19 11.35
C ILE A 19 3.55 -2.76 12.71
N VAL A 20 2.81 -3.76 13.17
CA VAL A 20 3.01 -4.42 14.47
C VAL A 20 3.76 -5.74 14.33
N ALA A 21 3.59 -6.44 13.20
CA ALA A 21 4.31 -7.69 12.91
C ALA A 21 4.29 -8.00 11.41
N GLY A 22 5.29 -8.76 10.93
CA GLY A 22 5.37 -9.18 9.53
C GLY A 22 5.81 -8.06 8.59
N VAL A 23 5.68 -8.30 7.27
CA VAL A 23 6.24 -7.42 6.23
C VAL A 23 5.25 -7.26 5.08
N GLY A 24 5.07 -6.02 4.63
CA GLY A 24 4.28 -5.69 3.44
C GLY A 24 5.05 -4.76 2.51
N VAL A 25 4.59 -4.66 1.27
CA VAL A 25 5.19 -3.77 0.28
C VAL A 25 4.12 -2.85 -0.28
N PHE A 26 4.37 -1.54 -0.17
CA PHE A 26 3.59 -0.50 -0.83
C PHE A 26 4.31 -0.10 -2.11
N GLY A 27 3.59 -0.08 -3.22
CA GLY A 27 4.10 0.51 -4.46
C GLY A 27 3.42 1.83 -4.76
N PHE A 28 4.13 2.73 -5.44
CA PHE A 28 3.68 4.09 -5.74
C PHE A 28 3.95 4.44 -7.20
N VAL A 29 3.02 5.19 -7.79
CA VAL A 29 3.21 5.87 -9.07
C VAL A 29 3.61 7.32 -8.78
N ARG A 30 4.75 7.74 -9.31
CA ARG A 30 5.27 9.11 -9.16
C ARG A 30 4.63 10.04 -10.22
N PRO A 31 4.69 11.38 -10.02
CA PRO A 31 4.14 12.33 -10.98
C PRO A 31 4.71 12.25 -12.40
N ASP A 32 5.95 11.75 -12.55
CA ASP A 32 6.58 11.51 -13.85
C ASP A 32 6.19 10.16 -14.49
N GLY A 33 5.26 9.44 -13.86
CA GLY A 33 4.81 8.11 -14.27
C GLY A 33 5.79 6.99 -13.93
N SER A 34 6.92 7.26 -13.28
CA SER A 34 7.82 6.19 -12.79
C SER A 34 7.22 5.49 -11.56
N GLN A 35 7.64 4.25 -11.30
CA GLN A 35 7.14 3.45 -10.19
C GLN A 35 8.25 3.17 -9.17
N MET A 36 7.88 3.11 -7.90
CA MET A 36 8.77 2.68 -6.82
C MET A 36 8.03 1.82 -5.81
N GLU A 37 8.78 1.06 -5.03
CA GLU A 37 8.26 0.25 -3.93
C GLU A 37 8.95 0.60 -2.62
N LEU A 38 8.18 0.53 -1.54
CA LEU A 38 8.61 0.70 -0.16
C LEU A 38 8.21 -0.56 0.61
N THR A 39 9.21 -1.26 1.13
CA THR A 39 8.97 -2.36 2.08
C THR A 39 8.77 -1.78 3.46
N VAL A 40 7.73 -2.23 4.17
CA VAL A 40 7.45 -1.84 5.55
C VAL A 40 7.47 -3.06 6.47
N GLN A 41 8.09 -2.89 7.64
CA GLN A 41 8.36 -3.94 8.64
C GLN A 41 7.92 -3.48 10.04
N PRO A 42 7.97 -4.35 11.08
CA PRO A 42 7.48 -4.00 12.40
C PRO A 42 8.12 -2.73 12.95
N GLU A 43 7.33 -1.95 13.70
CA GLU A 43 7.70 -0.66 14.29
C GLU A 43 7.78 0.51 13.31
N GLU A 44 7.47 0.28 12.03
CA GLU A 44 7.40 1.36 11.04
C GLU A 44 5.99 1.92 10.86
N TYR A 45 5.95 3.21 10.57
CA TYR A 45 4.76 4.00 10.30
C TYR A 45 4.81 4.53 8.87
N ILE A 46 3.70 4.44 8.15
CA ILE A 46 3.54 5.01 6.81
C ILE A 46 2.24 5.81 6.74
N ASN A 47 2.34 7.02 6.17
CA ASN A 47 1.21 7.80 5.70
C ASN A 47 1.29 7.89 4.17
N VAL A 48 0.33 7.29 3.47
CA VAL A 48 0.12 7.46 2.04
C VAL A 48 -0.85 8.63 1.84
N PRO A 49 -0.39 9.79 1.32
CA PRO A 49 -1.26 10.96 1.20
C PRO A 49 -2.46 10.70 0.29
N ALA A 50 -3.58 11.38 0.56
CA ALA A 50 -4.74 11.38 -0.31
C ALA A 50 -4.37 11.63 -1.79
N ASN A 51 -5.09 10.96 -2.69
CA ASN A 51 -4.90 10.98 -4.14
C ASN A 51 -3.55 10.45 -4.63
N THR A 52 -2.77 9.77 -3.77
CA THR A 52 -1.56 9.07 -4.19
C THR A 52 -1.93 7.74 -4.82
N GLU A 53 -1.58 7.54 -6.09
CA GLU A 53 -1.70 6.24 -6.75
C GLU A 53 -0.72 5.22 -6.17
N HIS A 54 -1.27 4.13 -5.64
CA HIS A 54 -0.50 3.09 -4.98
C HIS A 54 -1.12 1.70 -5.16
N TRP A 55 -0.37 0.68 -4.75
CA TRP A 55 -0.83 -0.69 -4.60
C TRP A 55 -0.15 -1.33 -3.38
N PHE A 56 -0.67 -2.45 -2.91
CA PHE A 56 -0.08 -3.19 -1.80
C PHE A 56 -0.08 -4.70 -2.03
N TYR A 57 1.03 -5.34 -1.69
CA TYR A 57 1.15 -6.80 -1.68
C TYR A 57 1.96 -7.31 -0.49
N LEU A 58 1.80 -8.60 -0.20
CA LEU A 58 2.56 -9.28 0.85
C LEU A 58 3.83 -9.89 0.28
N THR A 59 4.88 -9.89 1.09
CA THR A 59 6.08 -10.70 0.84
C THR A 59 5.76 -12.20 0.79
N PRO A 60 6.70 -13.07 0.37
CA PRO A 60 6.49 -14.53 0.36
C PRO A 60 6.07 -15.13 1.70
N SER A 61 6.39 -14.47 2.82
CA SER A 61 5.95 -14.87 4.17
C SER A 61 4.44 -14.78 4.40
N ARG A 62 3.72 -14.04 3.53
CA ARG A 62 2.26 -13.87 3.53
C ARG A 62 1.68 -13.43 4.88
N ARG A 63 2.43 -12.64 5.65
CA ARG A 63 2.00 -12.17 6.96
C ARG A 63 2.33 -10.70 7.18
N VAL A 64 1.31 -9.94 7.54
CA VAL A 64 1.42 -8.58 8.09
C VAL A 64 0.33 -8.38 9.13
N LYS A 65 0.63 -7.64 10.20
CA LYS A 65 -0.33 -7.14 11.20
C LYS A 65 -0.09 -5.65 11.32
N ALA A 66 -1.12 -4.85 11.10
CA ALA A 66 -1.04 -3.40 11.13
C ALA A 66 -2.19 -2.78 11.93
N VAL A 67 -1.91 -1.67 12.59
CA VAL A 67 -2.92 -0.73 13.09
C VAL A 67 -3.29 0.21 11.93
N ARG A 68 -4.58 0.45 11.76
CA ARG A 68 -5.13 1.37 10.75
C ARG A 68 -5.65 2.60 11.48
N TYR A 69 -5.20 3.78 11.09
CA TYR A 69 -5.70 5.04 11.64
C TYR A 69 -6.62 5.68 10.61
N PHE A 70 -7.81 6.07 11.02
CA PHE A 70 -8.78 6.72 10.13
C PHE A 70 -9.13 8.10 10.67
N ILE A 71 -9.27 9.05 9.75
CA ILE A 71 -9.76 10.40 10.05
C ILE A 71 -11.30 10.38 10.05
N THR A 72 -11.89 9.64 9.11
CA THR A 72 -13.34 9.56 8.88
C THR A 72 -13.87 8.14 9.13
N THR A 73 -15.17 8.01 9.37
CA THR A 73 -15.79 6.70 9.62
C THR A 73 -16.04 5.90 8.34
N GLU A 74 -16.14 6.56 7.18
CA GLU A 74 -16.27 5.89 5.88
C GLU A 74 -15.03 5.05 5.55
N GLY A 75 -13.88 5.47 6.08
CA GLY A 75 -12.60 4.83 5.82
C GLY A 75 -12.19 4.93 4.36
N TRP A 76 -11.40 3.97 3.89
CA TRP A 76 -10.78 4.07 2.56
C TRP A 76 -11.52 3.23 1.54
N VAL A 77 -12.25 3.93 0.68
CA VAL A 77 -12.85 3.37 -0.52
C VAL A 77 -11.83 3.50 -1.66
N PRO A 78 -11.38 2.40 -2.28
CA PRO A 78 -10.42 2.48 -3.38
C PRO A 78 -11.09 2.95 -4.67
N GLU A 79 -10.46 3.91 -5.34
CA GLU A 79 -10.74 4.27 -6.72
C GLU A 79 -9.66 3.68 -7.61
N TYR A 80 -10.03 2.65 -8.39
CA TYR A 80 -9.08 1.92 -9.25
C TYR A 80 -8.75 2.72 -10.50
N THR A 81 -7.45 2.91 -10.77
CA THR A 81 -6.98 3.73 -11.89
C THR A 81 -6.73 2.93 -13.16
N GLY A 82 -6.54 1.61 -13.03
CA GLY A 82 -6.17 0.73 -14.15
C GLY A 82 -4.72 0.91 -14.60
N THR A 83 -3.92 1.70 -13.89
CA THR A 83 -2.48 1.87 -14.16
C THR A 83 -1.77 0.51 -14.05
N GLU A 84 -1.02 0.15 -15.10
CA GLU A 84 -0.28 -1.11 -15.15
C GLU A 84 0.88 -1.08 -14.13
N ILE A 85 0.93 -2.09 -13.25
CA ILE A 85 2.05 -2.30 -12.33
C ILE A 85 3.18 -2.98 -13.10
N ARG A 86 4.29 -2.27 -13.27
CA ARG A 86 5.49 -2.72 -14.02
C ARG A 86 6.58 -3.31 -13.11
N MET A 87 6.39 -3.22 -11.80
CA MET A 87 7.29 -3.76 -10.80
C MET A 87 7.07 -5.27 -10.62
N LYS A 88 8.15 -6.02 -10.42
CA LYS A 88 8.07 -7.44 -10.07
C LYS A 88 8.07 -7.58 -8.54
N PRO A 89 7.20 -8.43 -7.96
CA PRO A 89 7.18 -8.63 -6.53
C PRO A 89 8.55 -8.97 -5.97
N VAL A 90 8.96 -8.28 -4.91
CA VAL A 90 10.22 -8.57 -4.21
C VAL A 90 10.12 -9.97 -3.60
N VAL A 91 10.99 -10.86 -4.05
CA VAL A 91 11.24 -12.14 -3.40
C VAL A 91 12.20 -11.85 -2.26
N ALA A 92 11.73 -11.86 -1.02
CA ALA A 92 12.61 -11.73 0.14
C ALA A 92 13.69 -12.82 0.08
N VAL A 93 14.96 -12.40 0.09
CA VAL A 93 16.15 -13.27 0.24
C VAL A 93 16.27 -13.80 1.66
#